data_AF-A0A1J4VX13-F1
#
_entry.id   AF-A0A1J4VX13-F1
#
_cell.length_a   1.000
_cell.length_b   1.000
_cell.length_c   1.000
_cell.angle_alpha   90.00
_cell.angle_beta   90.00
_cell.angle_gamma   90.00
#
_symmetry.space_group_name_H-M   'P 1'
#
loop_
_entity.id
_entity.type
_entity.pdbx_description
1 polymer ?
#
loop_
_entity_poly.entity_id
_entity_poly.type
_entity_poly.pdbx_seq_one_letter_code
_entity_poly.pdbx_strand_id
1 'polypeptide(L)'
;MTKTIINKEEQAKIKAAENLRKDRMNNLESLLEYNGAKYLKGPGTPYGAKGTQAGSLAFNQFLTGSKAEQIRKNVYNTKVEEAQNYGTISQPEYTSNYELEKASLDLIHDAQRGLKLKDLGSIVKKISPGLKIEIPKELEDLIYEKIGRSIQEKSLKAKEAKEKYTPTKQEQAFFAYHETLTKAYEEFAGYSLLGQSLAGGYNDLFKQLSEEYAPKKEEDKKPLEVHSQEKTPEDEEE
;
A
#
# COMPACT_ATOMS: atom_id res chain seq x y z
N MET A 1 4.66 44.72 16.46
CA MET A 1 4.67 43.27 16.16
C MET A 1 4.50 42.52 17.47
N THR A 2 3.29 42.04 17.75
CA THR A 2 2.99 41.27 18.97
C THR A 2 3.42 39.83 18.73
N LYS A 3 4.49 39.38 19.40
CA LYS A 3 4.85 37.95 19.44
C LYS A 3 3.75 37.24 20.25
N THR A 4 2.94 36.42 19.59
CA THR A 4 2.02 35.51 20.28
C THR A 4 2.86 34.55 21.11
N ILE A 5 2.83 34.71 22.44
CA ILE A 5 3.48 33.79 23.38
C ILE A 5 2.58 32.55 23.47
N ILE A 6 2.91 31.51 22.72
CA ILE A 6 2.21 30.22 22.78
C ILE A 6 2.66 29.52 24.08
N ASN A 7 1.71 29.17 24.95
CA ASN A 7 2.02 28.52 26.23
C ASN A 7 2.53 27.08 26.02
N LYS A 8 3.13 26.46 27.05
CA LYS A 8 3.72 25.11 26.97
C LYS A 8 2.69 24.02 26.60
N GLU A 9 1.45 24.14 27.05
CA GLU A 9 0.39 23.16 26.75
C GLU A 9 -0.03 23.21 25.29
N GLU A 10 -0.11 24.41 24.72
CA GLU A 10 -0.49 24.61 23.33
C GLU A 10 0.64 24.18 22.38
N GLN A 11 1.91 24.37 22.78
CA GLN A 11 3.06 23.76 22.08
C GLN A 11 3.00 22.22 22.10
N ALA A 12 2.64 21.62 23.24
CA ALA A 12 2.50 20.16 23.36
C ALA A 12 1.38 19.62 22.45
N LYS A 13 0.23 20.31 22.40
CA LYS A 13 -0.88 19.95 21.50
C LYS A 13 -0.50 20.04 20.03
N ILE A 14 0.21 21.10 19.63
CA ILE A 14 0.70 21.26 18.25
C ILE A 14 1.67 20.12 17.90
N LYS A 15 2.61 19.80 18.79
CA LYS A 15 3.58 18.72 18.59
C LYS A 15 2.89 17.36 18.48
N ALA A 16 1.91 17.08 19.33
CA ALA A 16 1.13 15.84 19.28
C ALA A 16 0.36 15.70 17.96
N ALA A 17 -0.28 16.78 17.50
CA ALA A 17 -0.99 16.78 16.22
C ALA A 17 -0.05 16.56 15.02
N GLU A 18 1.14 17.15 15.05
CA GLU A 18 2.15 16.96 14.00
C GLU A 18 2.71 15.53 13.99
N ASN A 19 2.97 14.95 15.16
CA ASN A 19 3.40 13.55 15.25
C ASN A 19 2.32 12.60 14.71
N LEU A 20 1.05 12.82 15.06
CA LEU A 20 -0.05 12.03 14.55
C LEU A 20 -0.20 12.16 13.03
N ARG A 21 -0.06 13.38 12.49
CA ARG A 21 -0.04 13.62 11.05
C ARG A 21 1.07 12.81 10.37
N LYS A 22 2.30 12.85 10.90
CA LYS A 22 3.43 12.08 10.36
C LYS A 22 3.18 10.57 10.42
N ASP A 23 2.66 10.08 11.53
CA ASP A 23 2.33 8.66 11.68
C ASP A 23 1.30 8.21 10.63
N ARG A 24 0.25 9.00 10.41
CA ARG A 24 -0.75 8.75 9.36
C ARG A 24 -0.15 8.74 7.96
N MET A 25 0.73 9.69 7.64
CA MET A 25 1.45 9.68 6.36
C MET A 25 2.30 8.42 6.21
N ASN A 26 3.05 8.05 7.25
CA ASN A 26 3.87 6.83 7.26
C ASN A 26 3.02 5.57 7.11
N ASN A 27 1.83 5.51 7.71
CA ASN A 27 0.93 4.37 7.57
C ASN A 27 0.46 4.20 6.12
N LEU A 28 0.15 5.29 5.40
CA LEU A 28 -0.15 5.20 3.97
C LEU A 28 1.07 4.77 3.16
N GLU A 29 2.23 5.41 3.36
CA GLU A 29 3.43 5.07 2.59
C GLU A 29 3.89 3.62 2.84
N SER A 30 3.89 3.15 4.09
CA SER A 30 4.33 1.79 4.44
C SER A 30 3.34 0.68 4.10
N LEU A 31 2.05 1.00 3.90
CA LEU A 31 1.01 0.04 3.51
C LEU A 31 0.60 0.18 2.04
N LEU A 32 1.36 0.92 1.24
CA LEU A 32 1.09 1.14 -0.18
C LEU A 32 0.99 -0.19 -0.93
N GLU A 33 1.96 -1.09 -0.74
CA GLU A 33 2.00 -2.40 -1.40
C GLU A 33 0.82 -3.29 -0.99
N TYR A 34 0.48 -3.30 0.29
CA TYR A 34 -0.70 -4.02 0.78
C TYR A 34 -1.98 -3.48 0.12
N ASN A 35 -2.13 -2.16 0.08
CA ASN A 35 -3.31 -1.52 -0.51
C ASN A 35 -3.42 -1.80 -2.02
N GLY A 36 -2.31 -1.71 -2.75
CA GLY A 36 -2.28 -2.04 -4.17
C GLY A 36 -2.55 -3.52 -4.44
N ALA A 37 -2.00 -4.41 -3.60
CA ALA A 37 -2.26 -5.85 -3.70
C ALA A 37 -3.75 -6.17 -3.51
N LYS A 38 -4.39 -5.54 -2.52
CA LYS A 38 -5.83 -5.64 -2.31
C LYS A 38 -6.62 -5.12 -3.50
N TYR A 39 -6.25 -3.96 -4.06
CA TYR A 39 -6.90 -3.40 -5.25
C TYR A 39 -6.83 -4.38 -6.44
N LEU A 40 -5.65 -4.92 -6.74
CA LEU A 40 -5.44 -5.84 -7.87
C LEU A 40 -6.18 -7.18 -7.67
N LYS A 41 -6.34 -7.64 -6.42
CA LYS A 41 -7.10 -8.84 -6.07
C LYS A 41 -8.61 -8.59 -5.89
N GLY A 42 -9.05 -7.34 -6.05
CA GLY A 42 -10.43 -6.92 -5.80
C GLY A 42 -11.43 -7.45 -6.84
N PRO A 43 -12.73 -7.18 -6.61
CA PRO A 43 -13.79 -7.56 -7.54
C PRO A 43 -13.51 -7.06 -8.96
N GLY A 44 -13.68 -7.94 -9.94
CA GLY A 44 -13.40 -7.65 -11.35
C GLY A 44 -11.94 -7.85 -11.77
N THR A 45 -11.02 -8.17 -10.85
CA THR A 45 -9.59 -8.44 -11.10
C THR A 45 -8.99 -7.47 -12.13
N PRO A 46 -8.71 -6.23 -11.73
CA PRO A 46 -8.11 -5.24 -12.62
C PRO A 46 -6.90 -5.84 -13.33
N TYR A 47 -6.83 -5.68 -14.66
CA TYR A 47 -5.74 -6.20 -15.51
C TYR A 47 -5.65 -7.75 -15.58
N GLY A 48 -6.72 -8.46 -15.22
CA GLY A 48 -6.87 -9.90 -15.39
C GLY A 48 -5.79 -10.70 -14.65
N ALA A 49 -5.31 -11.78 -15.27
CA ALA A 49 -4.35 -12.70 -14.65
C ALA A 49 -3.06 -12.01 -14.17
N LYS A 50 -2.56 -11.01 -14.92
CA LYS A 50 -1.34 -10.27 -14.55
C LYS A 50 -1.54 -9.45 -13.28
N GLY A 51 -2.69 -8.78 -13.14
CA GLY A 51 -3.05 -8.07 -11.92
C GLY A 51 -3.15 -9.01 -10.73
N THR A 52 -3.85 -10.14 -10.88
CA THR A 52 -3.99 -11.14 -9.81
C THR A 52 -2.64 -11.71 -9.35
N GLN A 53 -1.74 -12.00 -10.29
CA GLN A 53 -0.40 -12.50 -9.97
C GLN A 53 0.44 -11.45 -9.24
N ALA A 54 0.50 -10.23 -9.76
CA ALA A 54 1.21 -9.12 -9.12
C ALA A 54 0.67 -8.84 -7.72
N GLY A 55 -0.66 -8.79 -7.57
CA GLY A 55 -1.31 -8.60 -6.28
C GLY A 55 -1.04 -9.75 -5.30
N SER A 56 -1.00 -10.99 -5.76
CA SER A 56 -0.69 -12.15 -4.90
C SER A 56 0.77 -12.14 -4.43
N LEU A 57 1.70 -11.79 -5.32
CA LEU A 57 3.12 -11.65 -4.98
C LEU A 57 3.32 -10.56 -3.92
N ALA A 58 2.81 -9.35 -4.17
CA ALA A 58 2.94 -8.22 -3.25
C ALA A 58 2.26 -8.50 -1.90
N PHE A 59 1.10 -9.18 -1.91
CA PHE A 59 0.43 -9.59 -0.68
C PHE A 59 1.28 -10.56 0.16
N ASN A 60 1.91 -11.56 -0.47
CA ASN A 60 2.76 -12.51 0.24
C ASN A 60 4.03 -11.85 0.80
N GLN A 61 4.61 -10.90 0.06
CA GLN A 61 5.72 -10.08 0.55
C GLN A 61 5.29 -9.27 1.77
N PHE A 62 4.13 -8.60 1.70
CA PHE A 62 3.58 -7.86 2.84
C PHE A 62 3.43 -8.74 4.08
N LEU A 63 2.86 -9.94 3.97
CA LEU A 63 2.62 -10.84 5.11
C LEU A 63 3.87 -11.18 5.93
N THR A 64 5.05 -11.13 5.30
CA THR A 64 6.35 -11.42 5.92
C THR A 64 7.18 -10.16 6.22
N GLY A 65 6.65 -8.98 5.90
CA GLY A 65 7.33 -7.70 6.07
C GLY A 65 7.33 -7.18 7.51
N SER A 66 8.28 -6.29 7.80
CA SER A 66 8.44 -5.68 9.13
C SER A 66 7.20 -4.90 9.59
N LYS A 67 6.50 -4.23 8.67
CA LYS A 67 5.25 -3.51 8.98
C LYS A 67 4.14 -4.47 9.39
N ALA A 68 4.00 -5.61 8.73
CA ALA A 68 3.02 -6.62 9.10
C ALA A 68 3.31 -7.20 10.49
N GLU A 69 4.58 -7.49 10.79
CA GLU A 69 4.99 -7.96 12.11
C GLU A 69 4.71 -6.93 13.20
N GLN A 70 4.99 -5.65 12.95
CA GLN A 70 4.65 -4.56 13.86
C GLN A 70 3.14 -4.51 14.14
N ILE A 71 2.31 -4.62 13.11
CA ILE A 71 0.85 -4.60 13.26
C ILE A 71 0.38 -5.82 14.05
N ARG A 72 0.89 -7.02 13.74
CA ARG A 72 0.54 -8.24 14.49
C ARG A 72 0.85 -8.11 15.97
N LYS A 73 2.02 -7.58 16.30
CA LYS A 73 2.43 -7.34 17.68
C LYS A 73 1.52 -6.34 18.38
N ASN A 74 1.16 -5.25 17.71
CA ASN A 74 0.25 -4.26 18.28
C ASN A 74 -1.14 -4.87 18.56
N VAL A 75 -1.71 -5.59 17.58
CA VAL A 75 -3.00 -6.27 17.76
C VAL A 75 -2.95 -7.29 18.89
N TYR A 76 -1.89 -8.09 18.96
CA TYR A 76 -1.71 -9.06 20.04
C TYR A 76 -1.61 -8.37 21.41
N ASN A 77 -0.82 -7.30 21.52
CA ASN A 77 -0.67 -6.57 22.77
C ASN A 77 -1.99 -5.96 23.23
N THR A 78 -2.81 -5.42 22.32
CA THR A 78 -4.15 -4.93 22.65
C THR A 78 -5.03 -6.05 23.22
N LYS A 79 -5.01 -7.25 22.63
CA LYS A 79 -5.73 -8.41 23.18
C LYS A 79 -5.23 -8.80 24.57
N VAL A 80 -3.92 -8.71 24.81
CA VAL A 80 -3.31 -9.00 26.12
C VAL A 80 -3.80 -7.99 27.16
N GLU A 81 -3.79 -6.70 26.84
CA GLU A 81 -4.29 -5.64 27.72
C GLU A 81 -5.79 -5.81 28.02
N GLU A 82 -6.60 -6.13 27.01
CA GLU A 82 -8.02 -6.43 27.18
C GLU A 82 -8.23 -7.65 28.09
N ALA A 83 -7.52 -8.77 27.84
CA ALA A 83 -7.61 -9.98 28.65
C ALA A 83 -7.23 -9.72 30.13
N GLN A 84 -6.20 -8.91 30.37
CA GLN A 84 -5.80 -8.47 31.72
C GLN A 84 -6.89 -7.64 32.39
N ASN A 85 -7.51 -6.71 31.66
CA ASN A 85 -8.62 -5.89 32.18
C ASN A 85 -9.85 -6.74 32.54
N TYR A 86 -10.09 -7.85 31.84
CA TYR A 86 -11.15 -8.80 32.17
C TYR A 86 -10.75 -9.86 33.22
N GLY A 87 -9.51 -9.82 33.74
CA GLY A 87 -9.03 -10.78 34.75
C GLY A 87 -8.85 -12.21 34.22
N THR A 88 -8.64 -12.36 32.91
CA THR A 88 -8.53 -13.66 32.25
C THR A 88 -7.14 -14.28 32.48
N ILE A 89 -7.09 -15.58 32.83
CA ILE A 89 -5.84 -16.32 33.12
C ILE A 89 -5.21 -16.88 31.83
N SER A 90 -6.00 -17.13 30.79
CA SER A 90 -5.52 -17.65 29.50
C SER A 90 -4.91 -16.55 28.62
N GLN A 91 -3.79 -16.85 27.97
CA GLN A 91 -3.22 -15.96 26.96
C GLN A 91 -4.09 -15.92 25.70
N PRO A 92 -4.25 -14.73 25.07
CA PRO A 92 -4.96 -14.62 23.81
C PRO A 92 -4.22 -15.35 22.68
N GLU A 93 -4.98 -15.79 21.67
CA GLU A 93 -4.42 -16.37 20.46
C GLU A 93 -3.53 -15.38 19.71
N TYR A 94 -2.51 -15.91 19.02
CA TYR A 94 -1.66 -15.12 18.14
C TYR A 94 -2.47 -14.48 17.02
N THR A 95 -2.05 -13.30 16.56
CA THR A 95 -2.76 -12.51 15.54
C THR A 95 -2.83 -13.26 14.21
N SER A 96 -4.05 -13.55 13.75
CA SER A 96 -4.33 -14.20 12.47
C SER A 96 -4.07 -13.29 11.26
N ASN A 97 -4.01 -13.86 10.05
CA ASN A 97 -3.89 -13.06 8.82
C ASN A 97 -5.11 -12.16 8.60
N TYR A 98 -6.31 -12.66 8.90
CA TYR A 98 -7.53 -11.87 8.82
C TYR A 98 -7.46 -10.61 9.71
N GLU A 99 -6.99 -10.75 10.95
CA GLU A 99 -6.85 -9.64 11.89
C GLU A 99 -5.77 -8.65 11.46
N LEU A 100 -4.64 -9.15 10.94
CA LEU A 100 -3.61 -8.30 10.34
C LEU A 100 -4.18 -7.47 9.19
N GLU A 101 -4.90 -8.09 8.26
CA GLU A 101 -5.49 -7.41 7.11
C GLU A 101 -6.51 -6.35 7.55
N LYS A 102 -7.40 -6.71 8.49
CA LYS A 102 -8.36 -5.77 9.06
C LYS A 102 -7.65 -4.56 9.70
N ALA A 103 -6.67 -4.81 10.57
CA ALA A 103 -5.92 -3.74 11.23
C ALA A 103 -5.15 -2.86 10.23
N SER A 104 -4.60 -3.45 9.17
CA SER A 104 -3.91 -2.72 8.11
C SER A 104 -4.87 -1.80 7.35
N LEU A 105 -6.08 -2.26 7.05
CA LEU A 105 -7.12 -1.44 6.45
C LEU A 105 -7.61 -0.33 7.37
N ASP A 106 -7.78 -0.62 8.65
CA ASP A 106 -8.18 0.38 9.63
C ASP A 106 -7.13 1.50 9.75
N LEU A 107 -5.83 1.17 9.70
CA LEU A 107 -4.75 2.16 9.66
C LEU A 107 -4.77 3.00 8.38
N ILE A 108 -5.03 2.41 7.22
CA ILE A 108 -5.17 3.15 5.95
C ILE A 108 -6.36 4.11 6.03
N HIS A 109 -7.52 3.61 6.50
CA HIS A 109 -8.73 4.42 6.58
C HIS A 109 -8.61 5.54 7.63
N ASP A 110 -8.02 5.28 8.81
CA ASP A 110 -7.74 6.34 9.80
C ASP A 110 -6.84 7.40 9.19
N ALA A 111 -5.77 7.00 8.51
CA ALA A 111 -4.87 7.95 7.88
C ALA A 111 -5.58 8.78 6.80
N GLN A 112 -6.34 8.16 5.90
CA GLN A 112 -7.11 8.87 4.87
C GLN A 112 -8.12 9.85 5.48
N ARG A 113 -8.84 9.46 6.54
CA ARG A 113 -9.87 10.29 7.16
C ARG A 113 -9.30 11.39 8.07
N GLY A 114 -8.14 11.13 8.64
CA GLY A 114 -7.49 11.97 9.64
C GLY A 114 -6.47 12.97 9.09
N LEU A 115 -6.03 12.82 7.85
CA LEU A 115 -5.15 13.76 7.17
C LEU A 115 -5.92 14.97 6.63
N LYS A 116 -5.19 16.07 6.46
CA LYS A 116 -5.70 17.22 5.70
C LYS A 116 -5.77 16.84 4.23
N LEU A 117 -6.73 17.43 3.51
CA LEU A 117 -6.92 17.13 2.08
C LEU A 117 -5.65 17.35 1.25
N LYS A 118 -4.88 18.41 1.55
CA LYS A 118 -3.61 18.71 0.89
C LYS A 118 -2.53 17.64 1.11
N ASP A 119 -2.53 17.00 2.27
CA ASP A 119 -1.54 15.98 2.62
C ASP A 119 -1.86 14.67 1.89
N LEU A 120 -3.14 14.29 1.88
CA LEU A 120 -3.61 13.16 1.09
C LEU A 120 -3.32 13.39 -0.40
N GLY A 121 -3.61 14.59 -0.92
CA GLY A 121 -3.27 14.97 -2.29
C GLY A 121 -1.76 14.90 -2.57
N SER A 122 -0.92 15.26 -1.62
CA SER A 122 0.54 15.16 -1.76
C SER A 122 1.00 13.71 -1.85
N ILE A 123 0.42 12.80 -1.06
CA ILE A 123 0.71 11.36 -1.13
C ILE A 123 0.28 10.80 -2.48
N VAL A 124 -0.92 11.12 -2.95
CA VAL A 124 -1.41 10.69 -4.26
C VAL A 124 -0.50 11.19 -5.39
N LYS A 125 -0.05 12.45 -5.34
CA LYS A 125 0.92 12.98 -6.31
C LYS A 125 2.26 12.26 -6.29
N LYS A 126 2.75 11.83 -5.11
CA LYS A 126 4.01 11.09 -5.02
C LYS A 126 3.92 9.74 -5.75
N ILE A 127 2.81 9.02 -5.59
CA ILE A 127 2.62 7.71 -6.22
C ILE A 127 2.11 7.81 -7.66
N SER A 128 1.60 8.98 -8.06
CA SER A 128 1.18 9.30 -9.43
C SER A 128 1.70 10.67 -9.87
N PRO A 129 2.99 10.79 -10.22
CA PRO A 129 3.60 12.08 -10.57
C PRO A 129 2.95 12.78 -11.78
N GLY A 130 2.29 12.01 -12.65
CA GLY A 130 1.57 12.54 -13.81
C GLY A 130 0.19 13.13 -13.51
N LEU A 131 -0.36 12.90 -12.31
CA LEU A 131 -1.70 13.35 -11.95
C LEU A 131 -1.70 14.84 -11.58
N LYS A 132 -2.42 15.64 -12.38
CA LYS A 132 -2.62 17.07 -12.13
C LYS A 132 -3.74 17.30 -11.13
N ILE A 133 -3.40 17.24 -9.84
CA ILE A 133 -4.34 17.55 -8.75
C ILE A 133 -4.22 19.02 -8.36
N GLU A 134 -5.32 19.76 -8.45
CA GLU A 134 -5.47 21.11 -7.91
C GLU A 134 -6.52 21.08 -6.79
N ILE A 135 -6.10 21.31 -5.54
CA ILE A 135 -7.00 21.35 -4.40
C ILE A 135 -7.34 22.82 -4.13
N PRO A 136 -8.62 23.21 -4.08
CA PRO A 136 -9.01 24.57 -3.73
C PRO A 136 -8.49 24.96 -2.34
N LYS A 137 -7.98 26.19 -2.19
CA LYS A 137 -7.33 26.67 -0.96
C LYS A 137 -8.23 26.55 0.26
N GLU A 138 -9.52 26.79 0.08
CA GLU A 138 -10.55 26.69 1.11
C GLU A 138 -10.81 25.26 1.60
N LEU A 139 -10.32 24.23 0.89
CA LEU A 139 -10.47 22.82 1.24
C LEU A 139 -9.17 22.20 1.78
N GLU A 140 -8.01 22.80 1.50
CA GLU A 140 -6.68 22.23 1.74
C GLU A 140 -6.46 21.73 3.17
N ASP A 141 -6.90 22.50 4.16
CA ASP A 141 -6.68 22.23 5.58
C ASP A 141 -7.84 21.47 6.25
N LEU A 142 -8.90 21.15 5.50
CA LEU A 142 -10.04 20.39 6.01
C LEU A 142 -9.67 18.91 6.19
N ILE A 143 -10.28 18.29 7.21
CA ILE A 143 -10.05 16.90 7.61
C ILE A 143 -11.41 16.18 7.64
N TYR A 144 -11.48 14.99 7.06
CA TYR A 144 -12.75 14.27 6.85
C TYR A 144 -13.47 14.01 8.16
N GLU A 145 -12.77 13.53 9.19
CA GLU A 145 -13.38 13.28 10.49
C GLU A 145 -14.00 14.54 11.12
N LYS A 146 -13.34 15.70 10.96
CA LYS A 146 -13.82 16.96 11.52
C LYS A 146 -15.07 17.44 10.81
N ILE A 147 -15.09 17.34 9.48
CA ILE A 147 -16.25 17.70 8.66
C ILE A 147 -17.41 16.74 8.94
N GLY A 148 -17.15 15.43 8.99
CA GLY A 148 -18.14 14.40 9.31
C GLY A 148 -18.81 14.63 10.67
N ARG A 149 -18.03 14.87 11.73
CA ARG A 149 -18.55 15.20 13.08
C ARG A 149 -19.37 16.49 13.07
N SER A 150 -18.87 17.54 12.44
CA SER A 150 -19.59 18.81 12.30
C SER A 150 -20.95 18.62 11.62
N ILE A 151 -21.03 17.83 10.55
CA ILE A 151 -22.28 17.55 9.85
C ILE A 151 -23.24 16.72 10.72
N GLN A 152 -22.72 15.73 11.46
CA GLN A 152 -23.53 14.95 12.40
C GLN A 152 -24.14 15.85 13.48
N GLU A 153 -23.35 16.73 14.09
CA GLU A 153 -23.83 17.69 15.10
C GLU A 153 -24.88 18.65 14.55
N LYS A 154 -24.65 19.22 13.35
CA LYS A 154 -25.62 20.10 12.69
C LYS A 154 -26.91 19.37 12.34
N SER A 155 -26.81 18.12 11.90
CA SER A 155 -27.96 17.27 11.60
C SER A 155 -28.78 16.94 12.84
N LEU A 156 -28.12 16.68 13.97
CA LEU A 156 -28.78 16.46 15.26
C LEU A 156 -29.57 17.70 15.69
N LYS A 157 -28.94 18.87 15.66
CA LYS A 157 -29.58 20.16 16.01
C LYS A 157 -30.76 20.48 15.09
N ALA A 158 -30.62 20.26 13.78
CA ALA A 158 -31.72 20.45 12.84
C ALA A 158 -32.89 19.49 13.17
N LYS A 159 -32.60 18.23 13.50
CA LYS A 159 -33.63 17.25 13.89
C LYS A 159 -34.38 17.68 15.16
N GLU A 160 -33.67 18.20 16.17
CA GLU A 160 -34.27 18.76 17.39
C GLU A 160 -35.20 19.95 17.07
N ALA A 161 -34.84 20.76 16.08
CA ALA A 161 -35.66 21.85 15.56
C ALA A 161 -36.78 21.41 14.57
N LYS A 162 -36.93 20.10 14.31
CA LYS A 162 -37.82 19.53 13.27
C LYS A 162 -37.52 20.01 11.84
N GLU A 163 -36.27 20.33 11.58
CA GLU A 163 -35.74 20.72 10.27
C GLU A 163 -34.81 19.65 9.68
N LYS A 164 -34.44 19.82 8.41
CA LYS A 164 -33.46 18.96 7.74
C LYS A 164 -32.18 19.74 7.48
N TYR A 165 -31.05 19.26 8.01
CA TYR A 165 -29.74 19.80 7.64
C TYR A 165 -29.40 19.43 6.20
N THR A 166 -28.95 20.42 5.43
CA THR A 166 -28.43 20.23 4.08
C THR A 166 -26.95 20.63 4.08
N PRO A 167 -26.02 19.71 3.74
CA PRO A 167 -24.61 20.02 3.66
C PRO A 167 -24.33 21.17 2.69
N THR A 168 -23.40 22.04 3.06
CA THR A 168 -22.99 23.19 2.23
C THR A 168 -22.29 22.74 0.95
N LYS A 169 -22.21 23.60 -0.07
CA LYS A 169 -21.42 23.33 -1.29
C LYS A 169 -19.96 23.00 -0.97
N GLN A 170 -19.37 23.66 0.02
CA GLN A 170 -18.00 23.40 0.45
C GLN A 170 -17.85 22.02 1.08
N GLU A 171 -18.79 21.60 1.95
CA GLU A 171 -18.80 20.26 2.54
C GLU A 171 -18.98 19.16 1.47
N GLN A 172 -19.88 19.38 0.50
CA GLN A 172 -20.09 18.46 -0.61
C GLN A 172 -18.84 18.35 -1.49
N ALA A 173 -18.24 19.49 -1.86
CA ALA A 173 -17.00 19.52 -2.64
C ALA A 173 -15.87 18.81 -1.89
N PHE A 174 -15.71 19.07 -0.59
CA PHE A 174 -14.72 18.40 0.25
C PHE A 174 -14.83 16.87 0.16
N PHE A 175 -16.05 16.32 0.32
CA PHE A 175 -16.24 14.87 0.22
C PHE A 175 -15.94 14.32 -1.17
N ALA A 176 -16.34 15.02 -2.23
CA ALA A 176 -16.02 14.61 -3.60
C ALA A 176 -14.50 14.58 -3.85
N TYR A 177 -13.76 15.59 -3.38
CA TYR A 177 -12.30 15.59 -3.46
C TYR A 177 -11.68 14.47 -2.63
N HIS A 178 -12.15 14.26 -1.40
CA HIS A 178 -11.64 13.23 -0.51
C HIS A 178 -11.85 11.83 -1.08
N GLU A 179 -13.06 11.54 -1.60
CA GLU A 179 -13.39 10.28 -2.26
C GLU A 179 -12.52 10.06 -3.50
N THR A 180 -12.36 11.10 -4.33
CA THR A 180 -11.53 11.03 -5.55
C THR A 180 -10.07 10.74 -5.22
N LEU A 181 -9.52 11.40 -4.21
CA LEU A 181 -8.14 11.16 -3.76
C LEU A 181 -7.96 9.77 -3.16
N THR A 182 -8.97 9.27 -2.43
CA THR A 182 -8.96 7.92 -1.85
C THR A 182 -8.94 6.86 -2.96
N LYS A 183 -9.81 6.99 -3.96
CA LYS A 183 -9.84 6.07 -5.12
C LYS A 183 -8.54 6.16 -5.93
N ALA A 184 -8.05 7.37 -6.19
CA ALA A 184 -6.78 7.57 -6.88
C ALA A 184 -5.62 6.91 -6.12
N TYR A 185 -5.61 7.04 -4.79
CA TYR A 185 -4.61 6.38 -3.95
C TYR A 185 -4.62 4.85 -4.14
N GLU A 186 -5.79 4.23 -4.10
CA GLU A 186 -5.96 2.77 -4.30
C GLU A 186 -5.55 2.33 -5.71
N GLU A 187 -6.01 3.04 -6.74
CA GLU A 187 -5.72 2.71 -8.13
C GLU A 187 -4.22 2.81 -8.42
N PHE A 188 -3.58 3.93 -8.03
CA PHE A 188 -2.16 4.17 -8.30
C PHE A 188 -1.23 3.32 -7.43
N ALA A 189 -1.66 2.90 -6.24
CA ALA A 189 -0.97 1.83 -5.52
C ALA A 189 -0.96 0.53 -6.33
N GLY A 190 -2.10 0.15 -6.92
CA GLY A 190 -2.21 -1.01 -7.80
C GLY A 190 -1.36 -0.90 -9.07
N TYR A 191 -1.41 0.24 -9.77
CA TYR A 191 -0.59 0.47 -10.96
C TYR A 191 0.91 0.40 -10.67
N SER A 192 1.35 0.98 -9.55
CA SER A 192 2.76 0.96 -9.15
C SER A 192 3.27 -0.47 -9.01
N LEU A 193 2.50 -1.33 -8.31
CA LEU A 193 2.82 -2.75 -8.14
C LEU A 193 2.79 -3.52 -9.45
N LEU A 194 1.78 -3.28 -10.30
CA LEU A 194 1.71 -3.94 -11.60
C LEU A 194 2.92 -3.59 -12.46
N GLY A 195 3.31 -2.31 -12.48
CA GLY A 195 4.49 -1.83 -13.21
C GLY A 195 5.79 -2.50 -12.72
N GLN A 196 5.98 -2.59 -11.40
CA GLN A 196 7.13 -3.26 -10.80
C GLN A 196 7.16 -4.76 -11.15
N SER A 197 6.03 -5.45 -11.05
CA SER A 197 5.91 -6.87 -11.37
C SER A 197 6.21 -7.15 -12.85
N LEU A 198 5.68 -6.31 -13.76
CA LEU A 198 5.96 -6.42 -15.20
C LEU A 198 7.44 -6.20 -15.51
N ALA A 199 8.05 -5.17 -14.94
CA ALA A 199 9.47 -4.88 -15.14
C ALA A 199 10.35 -6.02 -14.61
N GLY A 200 10.03 -6.58 -13.44
CA GLY A 200 10.72 -7.75 -12.89
C GLY A 200 10.70 -8.94 -13.84
N GLY A 201 9.53 -9.29 -14.39
CA GLY A 201 9.40 -10.38 -15.35
C GLY A 201 10.22 -10.17 -16.63
N TYR A 202 10.29 -8.94 -17.15
CA TYR A 202 11.15 -8.65 -18.30
C TYR A 202 12.64 -8.71 -17.94
N ASN A 203 13.04 -8.25 -16.76
CA ASN A 203 14.44 -8.35 -16.31
C ASN A 203 14.88 -9.81 -16.19
N ASP A 204 14.03 -10.68 -15.65
CA ASP A 204 14.31 -12.12 -15.56
C ASP A 204 14.44 -12.75 -16.96
N LEU A 205 13.58 -12.36 -17.90
CA LEU A 205 13.67 -12.82 -19.28
C LEU A 205 14.97 -12.34 -19.96
N PHE A 206 15.34 -11.06 -19.80
CA PHE A 206 16.59 -10.53 -20.34
C PHE A 206 17.80 -11.22 -19.73
N LYS A 207 17.75 -11.59 -18.44
CA LYS A 207 18.80 -12.36 -17.78
C LYS A 207 18.93 -13.77 -18.36
N GLN A 208 17.82 -14.48 -18.54
CA GLN A 208 17.81 -15.82 -19.15
C GLN A 208 18.38 -15.78 -20.58
N LEU A 209 17.95 -14.82 -21.39
CA LEU A 209 18.51 -14.62 -22.73
C LEU A 209 20.01 -14.30 -22.66
N SER A 210 20.44 -13.43 -21.74
CA SER A 210 21.87 -13.13 -21.59
C SER A 210 22.69 -14.35 -21.18
N GLU A 211 22.16 -15.25 -20.37
CA GLU A 211 22.84 -16.48 -19.94
C GLU A 211 22.91 -17.51 -21.09
N GLU A 212 21.84 -17.64 -21.88
CA GLU A 212 21.79 -18.55 -23.05
C GLU A 212 22.79 -18.15 -24.14
N TYR A 213 22.91 -16.84 -24.40
CA TYR A 213 23.79 -16.29 -25.44
C TYR A 213 25.14 -15.79 -24.90
N ALA A 214 25.45 -16.03 -23.62
CA ALA A 214 26.77 -15.75 -23.08
C ALA A 214 27.82 -16.57 -23.84
N PRO A 215 28.97 -15.99 -24.22
CA PRO A 215 30.04 -16.76 -24.84
C PRO A 215 30.43 -17.89 -23.89
N LYS A 216 30.17 -19.14 -24.31
CA LYS A 216 30.58 -20.32 -23.57
C LYS A 216 32.09 -20.22 -23.36
N LYS A 217 32.54 -20.21 -22.10
CA LYS A 217 33.98 -20.29 -21.80
C LYS A 217 34.55 -21.52 -22.54
N GLU A 218 35.72 -21.37 -23.12
CA GLU A 218 36.37 -22.33 -24.03
C GLU A 218 36.68 -23.73 -23.45
N GLU A 219 36.23 -24.05 -22.25
CA GLU A 219 36.58 -25.30 -21.54
C GLU A 219 35.66 -26.49 -21.82
N ASP A 220 34.55 -26.32 -22.55
CA ASP A 220 33.67 -27.44 -22.96
C ASP A 220 33.88 -27.88 -24.43
N LYS A 221 35.08 -27.68 -24.99
CA LYS A 221 35.50 -28.41 -26.20
C LYS A 221 35.92 -29.83 -25.80
N LYS A 222 34.97 -30.71 -25.53
CA LYS A 222 35.23 -32.15 -25.72
C LYS A 222 35.63 -32.35 -27.18
N PRO A 223 36.79 -32.97 -27.47
CA PRO A 223 37.13 -33.29 -28.85
C PRO A 223 36.07 -34.28 -29.38
N LEU A 224 35.46 -33.95 -30.52
CA LEU A 224 34.76 -34.94 -31.31
C LEU A 224 35.77 -36.02 -31.69
N GLU A 225 35.61 -37.22 -31.15
CA GLU A 225 36.25 -38.41 -31.72
C GLU A 225 35.70 -38.59 -33.14
N VAL A 226 36.52 -38.23 -34.11
CA VAL A 226 36.31 -38.58 -35.51
C VAL A 226 36.65 -40.06 -35.64
N HIS A 227 35.65 -40.93 -35.72
CA HIS A 227 35.86 -42.30 -36.18
C HIS A 227 36.26 -42.26 -37.66
N SER A 228 37.56 -42.28 -37.91
CA SER A 228 38.12 -42.55 -39.22
C SER A 228 37.76 -43.96 -39.64
N GLN A 229 36.89 -44.09 -40.63
CA GLN A 229 36.74 -45.31 -41.40
C GLN A 229 38.00 -45.48 -42.27
N GLU A 230 38.91 -46.36 -41.86
CA GLU A 230 39.91 -46.92 -42.76
C GLU A 230 39.25 -48.03 -43.60
N LYS A 231 39.29 -47.84 -44.93
CA LYS A 231 39.07 -48.91 -45.90
C LYS A 231 40.39 -49.66 -46.14
N THR A 232 40.30 -50.98 -45.97
CA THR A 232 40.95 -52.12 -46.66
C THR A 232 42.25 -51.94 -47.47
N PRO A 233 43.03 -53.03 -47.53
CA PRO A 233 43.18 -53.72 -48.81
C PRO A 233 42.92 -55.23 -48.76
N GLU A 234 42.58 -55.74 -49.94
CA GLU A 234 42.24 -57.11 -50.32
C GLU A 234 43.44 -58.08 -50.34
N ASP A 235 43.08 -59.38 -50.27
CA ASP A 235 43.69 -60.59 -50.85
C ASP A 235 45.12 -61.06 -50.48
N GLU A 236 45.23 -62.33 -50.06
CA GLU A 236 45.97 -63.38 -50.80
C GLU A 236 45.74 -64.79 -50.18
N GLU A 237 45.23 -65.70 -51.03
CA GLU A 237 45.53 -67.13 -51.21
C GLU A 237 45.59 -68.13 -50.02
N GLU A 238 44.66 -69.10 -50.00
CA GLU A 238 44.87 -70.50 -50.48
C GLU A 238 43.53 -71.27 -50.57
#